data_AF-T0ZJZ2-F1
#
_entry.id   AF-T0ZJZ2-F1
#
_cell.length_a   1.000
_cell.length_b   1.000
_cell.length_c   1.000
_cell.angle_alpha   90.00
_cell.angle_beta   90.00
_cell.angle_gamma   90.00
#
_symmetry.space_group_name_H-M   'P 1'
#
loop_
_entity.id
_entity.type
_entity.pdbx_description
1 polymer ?
#
loop_
_entity_poly.entity_id
_entity_poly.type
_entity_poly.pdbx_seq_one_letter_code
_entity_poly.pdbx_strand_id
1 'polypeptide(L)'
;MEHRLDGPIGMSETGGERIRRRAYWLARHPFLWGRYLLRHEFGHREVAFGDDPRFRDPTTLYRVAREPLARALGIDRRGLDPIAAELRPLTDAMRAELAREPKAGALMQAPLLYLLARVARPRIVVETGVSSGYSARFLLEALERNGEGVLHSIGLPRL
;
A
#
# COMPACT_ATOMS: atom_id res chain seq x y z
N MET A 1 5.76 4.15 39.48
CA MET A 1 6.05 2.71 39.33
C MET A 1 6.11 2.42 37.84
N GLU A 2 7.29 2.56 37.25
CA GLU A 2 7.55 2.31 35.83
C GLU A 2 7.75 0.80 35.62
N HIS A 3 6.95 0.18 34.75
CA HIS A 3 7.21 -1.17 34.28
C HIS A 3 8.20 -1.12 33.11
N ARG A 4 9.48 -1.31 33.44
CA ARG A 4 10.55 -1.59 32.47
C ARG A 4 10.32 -3.01 31.93
N LEU A 5 10.08 -3.13 30.62
CA LEU A 5 9.98 -4.42 29.93
C LEU A 5 11.39 -4.92 29.59
N ASP A 6 12.09 -5.43 30.60
CA ASP A 6 13.31 -6.21 30.38
C ASP A 6 12.90 -7.65 29.99
N GLY A 7 12.75 -7.90 28.70
CA GLY A 7 12.66 -9.26 28.16
C GLY A 7 14.04 -9.93 28.20
N PRO A 8 14.15 -11.23 28.55
CA PRO A 8 15.44 -11.87 28.73
C PRO A 8 16.15 -11.98 27.37
N ILE A 9 17.31 -11.34 27.31
CA ILE A 9 18.31 -11.55 26.26
C ILE A 9 18.92 -12.93 26.50
N GLY A 10 18.85 -13.80 25.49
CA GLY A 10 19.78 -14.91 25.31
C GLY A 10 19.31 -16.30 25.76
N MET A 11 18.46 -16.97 24.97
CA MET A 11 18.45 -18.44 24.83
C MET A 11 17.96 -18.81 23.42
N SER A 12 18.62 -19.77 22.76
CA SER A 12 18.30 -20.23 21.40
C SER A 12 16.95 -20.97 21.38
N GLU A 13 15.88 -20.22 21.18
CA GLU A 13 14.53 -20.76 21.07
C GLU A 13 14.37 -21.58 19.79
N THR A 14 13.91 -22.83 19.94
CA THR A 14 13.66 -23.73 18.82
C THR A 14 12.48 -23.24 17.97
N GLY A 15 12.40 -23.67 16.71
CA GLY A 15 11.31 -23.26 15.81
C GLY A 15 9.91 -23.57 16.36
N GLY A 16 9.76 -24.71 17.04
CA GLY A 16 8.49 -25.15 17.63
C GLY A 16 8.05 -24.31 18.83
N GLU A 17 8.99 -23.92 19.69
CA GLU A 17 8.71 -23.04 20.84
C GLU A 17 8.27 -21.65 20.39
N ARG A 18 8.92 -21.13 19.34
CA ARG A 18 8.56 -19.87 18.68
C ARG A 18 7.10 -19.88 18.20
N ILE A 19 6.68 -20.96 17.55
CA ILE A 19 5.32 -21.11 17.01
C ILE A 19 4.29 -21.17 18.14
N ARG A 20 4.54 -21.96 19.20
CA ARG A 20 3.63 -22.06 20.35
C ARG A 20 3.49 -20.75 21.10
N ARG A 21 4.60 -20.05 21.33
CA ARG A 21 4.58 -18.73 21.99
C ARG A 21 3.81 -17.71 21.16
N ARG A 22 3.99 -17.71 19.83
CA ARG A 22 3.22 -16.86 18.90
C ARG A 22 1.73 -17.16 18.95
N ALA A 23 1.33 -18.43 18.93
CA ALA A 23 -0.08 -18.84 19.01
C ALA A 23 -0.72 -18.42 20.36
N TYR A 24 0.00 -18.60 21.46
CA TYR A 24 -0.43 -18.18 22.79
C TYR A 24 -0.72 -16.67 22.87
N TRP A 25 0.18 -15.83 22.34
CA TRP A 25 -0.02 -14.38 22.39
C TRP A 25 -1.01 -13.85 21.36
N LEU A 26 -1.12 -14.48 20.18
CA LEU A 26 -2.15 -14.15 19.18
C LEU A 26 -3.55 -14.36 19.75
N ALA A 27 -3.76 -15.46 20.47
CA ALA A 27 -5.04 -15.77 21.12
C ALA A 27 -5.40 -14.77 22.22
N ARG A 28 -4.40 -14.21 22.92
CA ARG A 28 -4.62 -13.34 24.09
C ARG A 28 -4.68 -11.85 23.75
N HIS A 29 -3.99 -11.42 22.69
CA HIS A 29 -3.92 -10.01 22.27
C HIS A 29 -3.99 -9.84 20.74
N PRO A 30 -5.12 -10.21 20.11
CA PRO A 30 -5.24 -10.26 18.65
C PRO A 30 -4.97 -8.90 17.98
N PHE A 31 -5.36 -7.80 18.63
CA PHE A 31 -5.15 -6.44 18.10
C PHE A 31 -3.71 -5.92 18.25
N LEU A 32 -2.97 -6.33 19.29
CA LEU A 32 -1.58 -5.91 19.49
C LEU A 32 -0.61 -6.71 18.61
N TRP A 33 -0.89 -8.00 18.39
CA TRP A 33 -0.11 -8.83 17.48
C TRP A 33 -0.40 -8.56 16.01
N GLY A 34 -1.62 -8.13 15.64
CA GLY A 34 -1.88 -7.58 14.31
C GLY A 34 -0.90 -6.44 13.97
N ARG A 35 -0.66 -5.53 14.93
CA ARG A 35 0.29 -4.42 14.78
C ARG A 35 1.76 -4.87 14.79
N TYR A 36 2.12 -5.87 15.59
CA TYR A 36 3.47 -6.46 15.59
C TYR A 36 3.75 -7.21 14.28
N LEU A 37 2.82 -8.03 13.79
CA LEU A 37 2.92 -8.71 12.49
C LEU A 37 2.97 -7.68 11.35
N LEU A 38 2.14 -6.63 11.39
CA LEU A 38 2.22 -5.51 10.45
C LEU A 38 3.61 -4.84 10.47
N ARG A 39 4.20 -4.63 11.64
CA ARG A 39 5.46 -3.90 11.80
C ARG A 39 6.71 -4.76 11.54
N HIS A 40 6.65 -6.06 11.81
CA HIS A 40 7.82 -6.96 11.77
C HIS A 40 7.76 -8.04 10.69
N GLU A 41 6.59 -8.58 10.34
CA GLU A 41 6.47 -9.58 9.26
C GLU A 41 6.05 -8.91 7.94
N PHE A 42 5.12 -7.94 7.98
CA PHE A 42 4.77 -7.13 6.81
C PHE A 42 5.68 -5.92 6.61
N GLY A 43 6.26 -5.35 7.67
CA GLY A 43 7.29 -4.30 7.54
C GLY A 43 8.55 -4.77 6.80
N HIS A 44 8.81 -6.09 6.78
CA HIS A 44 9.84 -6.69 5.93
C HIS A 44 9.30 -7.26 4.60
N ARG A 45 7.98 -7.53 4.47
CA ARG A 45 7.35 -8.00 3.22
C ARG A 45 6.73 -6.91 2.34
N GLU A 46 6.64 -5.67 2.80
CA GLU A 46 6.52 -4.50 1.90
C GLU A 46 7.70 -4.46 0.90
N VAL A 47 8.80 -5.16 1.22
CA VAL A 47 10.09 -5.10 0.52
C VAL A 47 10.43 -6.42 -0.18
N ALA A 48 9.54 -6.90 -1.06
CA ALA A 48 9.92 -7.89 -2.08
C ALA A 48 9.43 -7.53 -3.50
N PHE A 49 8.68 -6.44 -3.67
CA PHE A 49 8.41 -5.84 -4.98
C PHE A 49 9.39 -4.69 -5.30
N GLY A 50 10.05 -4.13 -4.27
CA GLY A 50 11.01 -3.01 -4.31
C GLY A 50 12.12 -3.14 -5.34
N ASP A 51 12.83 -4.25 -5.24
CA ASP A 51 14.10 -4.44 -5.93
C ASP A 51 13.96 -5.26 -7.21
N ASP A 52 12.79 -5.87 -7.43
CA ASP A 52 12.53 -6.71 -8.57
C ASP A 52 12.13 -5.85 -9.79
N PRO A 53 12.94 -5.83 -10.87
CA PRO A 53 12.71 -4.99 -12.04
C PRO A 53 11.34 -5.20 -12.69
N ARG A 54 10.71 -6.38 -12.52
CA ARG A 54 9.40 -6.70 -13.09
C ARG A 54 8.29 -5.79 -12.54
N PHE A 55 8.48 -5.26 -11.34
CA PHE A 55 7.50 -4.44 -10.61
C PHE A 55 7.85 -2.95 -10.62
N ARG A 56 8.74 -2.52 -11.53
CA ARG A 56 9.04 -1.10 -11.76
C ARG A 56 8.18 -0.46 -12.85
N ASP A 57 7.54 -1.28 -13.69
CA ASP A 57 6.58 -0.81 -14.70
C ASP A 57 5.15 -0.86 -14.11
N PRO A 58 4.45 0.28 -13.94
CA PRO A 58 3.08 0.33 -13.42
C PRO A 58 2.09 -0.50 -14.26
N THR A 59 2.38 -0.72 -15.55
CA THR A 59 1.54 -1.56 -16.42
C THR A 59 1.61 -3.03 -16.06
N THR A 60 2.69 -3.50 -15.44
CA THR A 60 2.78 -4.89 -14.96
C THR A 60 1.70 -5.16 -13.93
N LEU A 61 1.52 -4.24 -12.98
CA LEU A 61 0.51 -4.41 -11.95
C LEU A 61 -0.91 -4.30 -12.52
N TYR A 62 -1.13 -3.39 -13.47
CA TYR A 62 -2.39 -3.32 -14.20
C TYR A 62 -2.76 -4.67 -14.84
N ARG A 63 -1.81 -5.34 -15.52
CA ARG A 63 -2.09 -6.65 -16.16
C ARG A 63 -2.61 -7.70 -15.17
N VAL A 64 -2.04 -7.74 -13.95
CA VAL A 64 -2.47 -8.70 -12.91
C VAL A 64 -3.74 -8.26 -12.20
N ALA A 65 -3.93 -6.95 -12.02
CA ALA A 65 -5.06 -6.40 -11.26
C ALA A 65 -6.31 -6.15 -12.12
N ARG A 66 -6.19 -6.06 -13.45
CA ARG A 66 -7.29 -5.76 -14.38
C ARG A 66 -8.53 -6.62 -14.15
N GLU A 67 -8.35 -7.94 -14.12
CA GLU A 67 -9.46 -8.89 -14.00
C GLU A 67 -10.16 -8.80 -12.63
N PRO A 68 -9.43 -8.89 -11.49
CA PRO A 68 -10.07 -8.75 -10.19
C PRO A 68 -10.65 -7.35 -9.95
N LEU A 69 -10.02 -6.29 -10.46
CA LEU A 69 -10.52 -4.93 -10.33
C LEU A 69 -11.81 -4.72 -11.12
N ALA A 70 -11.85 -5.17 -12.38
CA ALA A 70 -13.06 -5.09 -13.21
C ALA A 70 -14.22 -5.86 -12.56
N ARG A 71 -13.95 -7.06 -12.03
CA ARG A 71 -14.92 -7.86 -11.29
C ARG A 71 -15.43 -7.15 -10.04
N ALA A 72 -14.52 -6.61 -9.21
CA ALA A 72 -14.89 -5.93 -7.97
C ALA A 72 -15.74 -4.67 -8.22
N LEU A 73 -15.52 -4.02 -9.37
CA LEU A 73 -16.22 -2.81 -9.77
C LEU A 73 -17.47 -3.08 -10.63
N GLY A 74 -17.73 -4.33 -11.01
CA GLY A 74 -18.87 -4.69 -11.85
C GLY A 74 -18.81 -4.09 -13.26
N ILE A 75 -17.60 -3.86 -13.80
CA ILE A 75 -17.41 -3.29 -15.14
C ILE A 75 -16.76 -4.29 -16.10
N ASP A 76 -16.90 -4.05 -17.40
CA ASP A 76 -16.12 -4.78 -18.40
C ASP A 76 -14.63 -4.40 -18.28
N ARG A 77 -13.76 -5.41 -18.30
CA ARG A 77 -12.31 -5.21 -18.17
C ARG A 77 -11.69 -4.33 -19.24
N ARG A 78 -12.29 -4.24 -20.44
CA ARG A 78 -11.80 -3.35 -21.51
C ARG A 78 -12.10 -1.88 -21.19
N GLY A 79 -13.07 -1.62 -20.33
CA GLY A 79 -13.35 -0.27 -19.81
C GLY A 79 -12.18 0.31 -19.00
N LEU A 80 -11.28 -0.53 -18.49
CA LEU A 80 -10.08 -0.10 -17.78
C LEU A 80 -8.93 0.30 -18.70
N ASP A 81 -8.88 -0.22 -19.94
CA ASP A 81 -7.77 0.01 -20.87
C ASP A 81 -7.50 1.50 -21.16
N PRO A 82 -8.50 2.37 -21.45
CA PRO A 82 -8.24 3.79 -21.66
C PRO A 82 -7.73 4.51 -20.41
N ILE A 83 -8.17 4.09 -19.21
CA ILE A 83 -7.72 4.67 -17.94
C ILE A 83 -6.28 4.21 -17.64
N ALA A 84 -5.97 2.94 -17.92
CA ALA A 84 -4.64 2.38 -17.74
C ALA A 84 -3.59 3.04 -18.65
N ALA A 85 -3.98 3.50 -19.85
CA ALA A 85 -3.09 4.25 -20.75
C ALA A 85 -2.58 5.56 -20.12
N GLU A 86 -3.30 6.13 -19.15
CA GLU A 86 -2.91 7.37 -18.47
C GLU A 86 -1.81 7.15 -17.41
N LEU A 87 -1.59 5.91 -16.96
CA LEU A 87 -0.67 5.60 -15.87
C LEU A 87 0.80 5.85 -16.24
N ARG A 88 1.20 5.55 -17.48
CA ARG A 88 2.57 5.73 -17.95
C ARG A 88 2.99 7.20 -17.89
N PRO A 89 2.31 8.15 -18.56
CA PRO A 89 2.72 9.56 -18.51
C PRO A 89 2.66 10.14 -17.08
N LEU A 90 1.71 9.69 -16.25
CA LEU A 90 1.62 10.15 -14.86
C LEU A 90 2.78 9.64 -13.99
N THR A 91 3.20 8.39 -14.20
CA THR A 91 4.35 7.80 -13.50
C THR A 91 5.67 8.44 -13.96
N ASP A 92 5.78 8.73 -15.25
CA ASP A 92 6.96 9.39 -15.82
C ASP A 92 7.09 10.84 -15.31
N ALA A 93 5.98 11.59 -15.25
CA ALA A 93 5.94 12.93 -14.68
C ALA A 93 6.33 12.92 -13.20
N MET A 94 5.74 12.01 -12.41
CA MET A 94 6.13 11.84 -11.01
C MET A 94 7.63 11.53 -10.88
N ARG A 95 8.17 10.61 -11.69
CA ARG A 95 9.59 10.25 -11.64
C ARG A 95 10.49 11.45 -11.95
N ALA A 96 10.12 12.28 -12.92
CA ALA A 96 10.88 13.47 -13.28
C ALA A 96 10.91 14.53 -12.17
N GLU A 97 9.86 14.63 -11.36
CA GLU A 97 9.77 15.57 -10.24
C GLU A 97 10.50 15.10 -8.97
N LEU A 98 10.81 13.80 -8.87
CA LEU A 98 11.41 13.26 -7.66
C LEU A 98 12.93 13.40 -7.65
N ALA A 99 13.45 14.00 -6.58
CA ALA A 99 14.90 14.07 -6.33
C ALA A 99 15.53 12.70 -5.99
N ARG A 100 14.72 11.68 -5.70
CA ARG A 100 15.15 10.31 -5.41
C ARG A 100 14.24 9.31 -6.09
N GLU A 101 14.82 8.18 -6.49
CA GLU A 101 14.07 7.07 -7.06
C GLU A 101 12.86 6.68 -6.18
N PRO A 102 11.64 6.66 -6.72
CA PRO A 102 10.45 6.29 -5.98
C PRO A 102 10.54 4.85 -5.48
N LYS A 103 10.09 4.62 -4.24
CA LYS A 103 9.94 3.26 -3.70
C LYS A 103 8.91 2.48 -4.52
N ALA A 104 9.04 1.15 -4.62
CA ALA A 104 8.07 0.36 -5.41
C ALA A 104 6.61 0.51 -4.95
N GLY A 105 6.33 0.79 -3.67
CA GLY A 105 4.97 1.13 -3.23
C GLY A 105 4.36 2.30 -4.01
N ALA A 106 5.17 3.30 -4.37
CA ALA A 106 4.78 4.42 -5.23
C ALA A 106 4.48 4.00 -6.67
N LEU A 107 5.25 3.03 -7.18
CA LEU A 107 5.16 2.58 -8.57
C LEU A 107 4.14 1.46 -8.77
N MET A 108 3.69 0.83 -7.68
CA MET A 108 2.77 -0.30 -7.68
C MET A 108 1.42 0.08 -7.10
N GLN A 109 1.35 0.44 -5.81
CA GLN A 109 0.07 0.60 -5.13
C GLN A 109 -0.66 1.87 -5.59
N ALA A 110 0.06 2.98 -5.75
CA ALA A 110 -0.55 4.25 -6.12
C ALA A 110 -1.25 4.24 -7.51
N PRO A 111 -0.68 3.63 -8.57
CA PRO A 111 -1.39 3.39 -9.83
C PRO A 111 -2.72 2.64 -9.70
N LEU A 112 -2.83 1.64 -8.82
CA LEU A 112 -4.10 0.93 -8.62
C LEU A 112 -5.14 1.81 -7.95
N LEU A 113 -4.74 2.65 -6.99
CA LEU A 113 -5.62 3.60 -6.34
C LEU A 113 -6.17 4.62 -7.35
N TYR A 114 -5.35 5.06 -8.29
CA TYR A 114 -5.78 5.91 -9.41
C TYR A 114 -6.83 5.22 -10.28
N LEU A 115 -6.58 3.99 -10.74
CA LEU A 115 -7.55 3.23 -11.54
C LEU A 115 -8.88 3.07 -10.80
N LEU A 116 -8.81 2.70 -9.52
CA LEU A 116 -9.98 2.53 -8.67
C LEU A 116 -10.79 3.83 -8.57
N ALA A 117 -10.14 4.95 -8.28
CA ALA A 117 -10.81 6.25 -8.14
C ALA A 117 -11.37 6.76 -9.48
N ARG A 118 -10.69 6.54 -10.60
CA ARG A 118 -11.18 6.92 -11.93
C ARG A 118 -12.44 6.17 -12.36
N VAL A 119 -12.56 4.90 -11.98
CA VAL A 119 -13.77 4.11 -12.27
C VAL A 119 -14.88 4.37 -11.26
N ALA A 120 -14.56 4.32 -9.96
CA ALA A 120 -15.55 4.46 -8.90
C ALA A 120 -16.09 5.89 -8.77
N ARG A 121 -15.35 6.89 -9.28
CA ARG A 121 -15.67 8.32 -9.23
C ARG A 121 -16.16 8.77 -7.84
N PRO A 122 -15.38 8.51 -6.78
CA PRO A 122 -15.83 8.78 -5.43
C PRO A 122 -15.92 10.29 -5.18
N ARG A 123 -16.97 10.73 -4.47
CA ARG A 123 -17.08 12.11 -3.99
C ARG A 123 -16.17 12.38 -2.79
N ILE A 124 -15.83 11.34 -2.03
CA ILE A 124 -15.00 11.42 -0.83
C ILE A 124 -14.05 10.22 -0.82
N VAL A 125 -12.76 10.49 -0.64
CA VAL A 125 -11.73 9.48 -0.36
C VAL A 125 -11.14 9.77 1.00
N VAL A 126 -11.04 8.74 1.85
CA VAL A 126 -10.34 8.84 3.14
C VAL A 126 -9.08 7.98 3.06
N GLU A 127 -7.92 8.61 3.23
CA GLU A 127 -6.62 7.96 3.29
C GLU A 127 -6.10 8.02 4.72
N THR A 128 -5.66 6.88 5.26
CA THR A 128 -5.02 6.80 6.58
C THR A 128 -3.59 6.29 6.41
N GLY A 129 -2.59 7.03 6.91
CA GLY A 129 -1.18 6.64 6.82
C GLY A 129 -0.46 7.16 5.56
N VAL A 130 -0.30 8.48 5.49
CA VAL A 130 0.20 9.22 4.30
C VAL A 130 1.64 8.91 3.92
N SER A 131 2.49 8.55 4.89
CA SER A 131 3.92 8.21 4.70
C SER A 131 4.65 9.22 3.79
N SER A 132 4.87 8.88 2.51
CA SER A 132 5.59 9.69 1.52
C SER A 132 4.69 10.44 0.53
N GLY A 133 3.36 10.29 0.61
CA GLY A 133 2.39 11.05 -0.20
C GLY A 133 2.16 10.56 -1.63
N TYR A 134 2.73 9.42 -2.04
CA TYR A 134 2.56 8.89 -3.40
C TYR A 134 1.12 8.48 -3.70
N SER A 135 0.48 7.78 -2.77
CA SER A 135 -0.94 7.41 -2.86
C SER A 135 -1.83 8.66 -2.95
N ALA A 136 -1.58 9.65 -2.08
CA ALA A 136 -2.29 10.94 -2.11
C ALA A 136 -2.18 11.63 -3.47
N ARG A 137 -0.98 11.69 -4.08
CA ARG A 137 -0.79 12.27 -5.42
C ARG A 137 -1.68 11.59 -6.46
N PHE A 138 -1.59 10.28 -6.58
CA PHE A 138 -2.38 9.53 -7.57
C PHE A 138 -3.89 9.62 -7.31
N LEU A 139 -4.33 9.66 -6.06
CA LEU A 139 -5.73 9.87 -5.71
C LEU A 139 -6.21 11.27 -6.12
N LEU A 140 -5.44 12.32 -5.84
CA LEU A 140 -5.77 13.70 -6.23
C LEU A 140 -5.86 13.85 -7.75
N GLU A 141 -4.90 13.29 -8.49
CA GLU A 141 -4.89 13.26 -9.96
C GLU A 141 -6.13 12.55 -10.53
N ALA A 142 -6.56 11.46 -9.90
CA ALA A 142 -7.76 10.74 -10.31
C ALA A 142 -9.04 11.58 -10.07
N LEU A 143 -9.15 12.23 -8.91
CA LEU A 143 -10.28 13.10 -8.57
C LEU A 143 -10.34 14.33 -9.49
N GLU A 144 -9.20 14.95 -9.76
CA GLU A 144 -9.09 16.10 -10.68
C GLU A 144 -9.57 15.72 -12.08
N ARG A 145 -9.09 14.60 -12.63
CA ARG A 145 -9.54 14.11 -13.95
C ARG A 145 -10.98 13.66 -13.98
N ASN A 146 -11.54 13.25 -12.84
CA ASN A 146 -12.97 13.00 -12.73
C ASN A 146 -13.77 14.32 -12.70
N GLY A 147 -13.13 15.45 -12.37
CA GLY A 147 -13.78 16.75 -12.20
C GLY A 147 -14.54 16.89 -10.89
N GLU A 148 -14.43 15.92 -9.97
CA GLU A 148 -15.16 15.91 -8.71
C GLU A 148 -14.46 15.07 -7.64
N GLY A 149 -14.77 15.42 -6.38
CA GLY A 149 -14.40 14.66 -5.20
C GLY A 149 -13.32 15.32 -4.34
N VAL A 150 -13.17 14.82 -3.12
CA VAL A 150 -12.26 15.36 -2.10
C VAL A 150 -11.47 14.23 -1.44
N LEU A 151 -10.18 14.43 -1.26
CA LEU A 151 -9.32 13.55 -0.48
C LEU A 151 -9.12 14.10 0.94
N HIS A 152 -9.53 13.32 1.95
CA HIS A 152 -9.14 13.53 3.34
C HIS A 152 -7.98 12.60 3.69
N SER A 153 -6.79 13.17 3.86
CA SER A 153 -5.58 12.42 4.17
C SER A 153 -5.19 12.61 5.64
N ILE A 154 -5.21 11.53 6.41
CA ILE A 154 -5.00 11.51 7.86
C ILE A 154 -3.66 10.83 8.16
N GLY A 155 -2.69 11.62 8.60
CA GLY A 155 -1.37 11.17 9.03
C GLY A 155 -1.14 11.43 10.50
N LEU A 156 -0.36 10.57 11.16
CA LEU A 156 0.17 10.87 12.48
C LEU A 156 1.35 11.84 12.36
N PRO A 157 1.56 12.74 13.33
CA PRO A 157 2.80 13.50 13.43
C PRO A 157 4.00 12.54 13.48
N ARG A 158 5.13 12.92 12.87
CA ARG A 158 6.37 12.18 13.07
C ARG A 158 6.73 12.29 14.55
N LEU A 159 6.75 11.17 15.27
CA LEU A 159 7.29 11.06 16.64
C LEU A 159 8.81 11.04 16.61
#